data_AF-E3E7A2-F1
#
_entry.id   AF-E3E7A2-F1
#
_cell.length_a   1.000
_cell.length_b   1.000
_cell.length_c   1.000
_cell.angle_alpha   90.00
_cell.angle_beta   90.00
_cell.angle_gamma   90.00
#
_symmetry.space_group_name_H-M   'P 1'
#
loop_
_entity.id
_entity.type
_entity.pdbx_description
1 polymer ?
#
loop_
_entity_poly.entity_id
_entity_poly.type
_entity_poly.pdbx_seq_one_letter_code
_entity_poly.pdbx_strand_id
1 'polypeptide(L)'
;MSIQTDDDGKTFLSIFPTLSYEDRLVSLRELTAIPQPMGDTIAFLLQLVQQSSEDDLLRIEALKVIGLYADQSQQPMIMRGIRELLSKPDEDDDVRNAALQTLAWMPCSEAELHIALDLIRSDTYILVKGAAFALLRAHKAHPFAQHALKQLLQHEEFGASAQRELST
;
A
#
# COMPACT_ATOMS: atom_id res chain seq x y z
N MET A 1 -26.23 8.09 9.50
CA MET A 1 -25.41 8.80 8.52
C MET A 1 -24.96 7.79 7.48
N SER A 2 -25.34 7.96 6.21
CA SER A 2 -24.75 7.14 5.14
C SER A 2 -23.39 7.76 4.83
N ILE A 3 -22.34 6.96 4.78
CA ILE A 3 -20.98 7.44 4.46
C ILE A 3 -20.95 8.07 3.05
N GLN A 4 -22.03 7.93 2.26
CA GLN A 4 -22.19 8.51 0.94
C GLN A 4 -22.61 9.98 0.94
N THR A 5 -23.40 10.44 1.94
CA THR A 5 -23.87 11.83 2.04
C THR A 5 -24.12 12.26 3.48
N ASP A 6 -23.70 13.47 3.85
CA ASP A 6 -24.19 14.12 5.07
C ASP A 6 -25.69 14.47 4.96
N ASP A 7 -26.29 14.95 6.06
CA ASP A 7 -27.71 15.31 6.11
C ASP A 7 -28.07 16.47 5.14
N ASP A 8 -27.08 17.18 4.60
CA ASP A 8 -27.20 18.25 3.60
C ASP A 8 -26.98 17.75 2.15
N GLY A 9 -26.71 16.45 1.94
CA GLY A 9 -26.44 15.88 0.61
C GLY A 9 -25.01 16.06 0.10
N LYS A 10 -24.05 16.48 0.94
CA LYS A 10 -22.63 16.59 0.57
C LYS A 10 -21.96 15.22 0.58
N THR A 11 -21.16 14.93 -0.45
CA THR A 11 -20.48 13.64 -0.59
C THR A 11 -19.33 13.49 0.40
N PHE A 12 -18.94 12.24 0.71
CA PHE A 12 -17.73 11.93 1.50
C PHE A 12 -16.52 12.79 1.09
N LEU A 13 -16.28 12.89 -0.21
CA LEU A 13 -15.13 13.60 -0.78
C LEU A 13 -15.14 15.10 -0.47
N SER A 14 -16.32 15.73 -0.41
CA SER A 14 -16.42 17.17 -0.14
C SER A 14 -16.40 17.49 1.35
N ILE A 15 -16.88 16.59 2.21
CA ILE A 15 -16.89 16.80 3.67
C ILE A 15 -15.55 16.43 4.32
N PHE A 16 -14.84 15.43 3.79
CA PHE A 16 -13.65 14.87 4.46
C PHE A 16 -12.59 15.91 4.86
N PRO A 17 -12.23 16.91 4.02
CA PRO A 17 -11.25 17.93 4.40
C PRO A 17 -11.72 18.86 5.53
N THR A 18 -13.03 18.91 5.79
CA THR A 18 -13.63 19.77 6.83
C THR A 18 -13.84 19.06 8.17
N LEU A 19 -13.66 17.74 8.18
CA LEU A 19 -13.82 16.91 9.37
C LEU A 19 -12.67 17.11 10.36
N SER A 20 -12.95 16.83 11.64
CA SER A 20 -11.88 16.70 12.64
C SER A 20 -10.93 15.55 12.29
N TYR A 21 -9.73 15.55 12.85
CA TYR A 21 -8.78 14.44 12.67
C TYR A 21 -9.39 13.08 13.03
N GLU A 22 -10.08 13.01 14.17
CA GLU A 22 -10.72 11.79 14.66
C GLU A 22 -11.81 11.31 13.70
N ASP A 23 -12.65 12.23 13.22
CA ASP A 23 -13.71 11.91 12.27
C ASP A 23 -13.16 11.49 10.91
N ARG A 24 -12.04 12.07 10.45
CA ARG A 24 -11.35 11.62 9.24
C ARG A 24 -10.87 10.18 9.38
N LEU A 25 -10.24 9.83 10.50
CA LEU A 25 -9.80 8.45 10.77
C LEU A 25 -10.97 7.47 10.83
N VAL A 26 -12.03 7.81 11.58
CA VAL A 26 -13.24 6.98 11.67
C VAL A 26 -13.82 6.77 10.28
N SER A 27 -13.95 7.83 9.48
CA SER A 27 -14.53 7.73 8.14
C SER A 27 -13.70 6.83 7.21
N LEU A 28 -12.36 6.91 7.24
CA LEU A 28 -11.50 6.00 6.46
C LEU A 28 -11.65 4.54 6.90
N ARG A 29 -11.75 4.28 8.20
CA ARG A 29 -11.96 2.92 8.73
C ARG A 29 -13.33 2.39 8.33
N GLU A 30 -14.36 3.20 8.38
CA GLU A 30 -15.70 2.80 7.96
C GLU A 30 -15.79 2.53 6.46
N LEU A 31 -14.98 3.21 5.62
CA LEU A 31 -14.87 2.86 4.19
C LEU A 31 -14.42 1.41 3.98
N THR A 32 -13.57 0.86 4.87
CA THR A 32 -13.16 -0.57 4.82
C THR A 32 -14.29 -1.57 5.14
N ALA A 33 -15.45 -1.08 5.58
CA ALA A 33 -16.63 -1.89 5.84
C ALA A 33 -17.68 -1.81 4.70
N ILE A 34 -17.47 -1.00 3.66
CA ILE A 34 -18.42 -0.82 2.55
C ILE A 34 -17.99 -1.65 1.34
N PRO A 35 -18.86 -2.40 0.64
CA PRO A 35 -18.44 -3.33 -0.42
C PRO A 35 -17.73 -2.72 -1.65
N GLN A 36 -17.92 -1.43 -1.96
CA GLN A 36 -17.37 -0.77 -3.15
C GLN A 36 -17.32 0.77 -2.94
N PRO A 37 -16.16 1.39 -2.67
CA PRO A 37 -16.02 2.84 -2.75
C PRO A 37 -16.14 3.33 -4.21
N MET A 38 -16.72 4.51 -4.40
CA MET A 38 -17.00 5.08 -5.74
C MET A 38 -15.71 5.38 -6.52
N GLY A 39 -15.78 5.44 -7.85
CA GLY A 39 -14.61 5.59 -8.75
C GLY A 39 -13.66 6.74 -8.40
N ASP A 40 -14.18 7.89 -7.96
CA ASP A 40 -13.36 9.06 -7.58
C ASP A 40 -12.67 8.92 -6.20
N THR A 41 -13.12 7.96 -5.38
CA THR A 41 -12.59 7.72 -4.04
C THR A 41 -11.14 7.28 -4.09
N ILE A 42 -10.77 6.40 -5.01
CA ILE A 42 -9.38 5.92 -5.13
C ILE A 42 -8.44 7.05 -5.54
N ALA A 43 -8.85 7.91 -6.48
CA ALA A 43 -8.05 9.06 -6.89
C ALA A 43 -7.84 10.02 -5.70
N PHE A 44 -8.89 10.29 -4.93
CA PHE A 44 -8.80 11.08 -3.70
C PHE A 44 -7.88 10.45 -2.65
N LEU A 45 -8.03 9.15 -2.38
CA LEU A 45 -7.17 8.44 -1.42
C LEU A 45 -5.71 8.45 -1.85
N LEU A 46 -5.43 8.29 -3.15
CA LEU A 46 -4.06 8.42 -3.66
C LEU A 46 -3.51 9.83 -3.45
N GLN A 47 -4.30 10.89 -3.65
CA GLN A 47 -3.87 12.26 -3.34
C GLN A 47 -3.54 12.41 -1.85
N LEU A 48 -4.40 11.90 -0.97
CA LEU A 48 -4.17 11.91 0.48
C LEU A 48 -2.86 11.20 0.84
N VAL A 49 -2.61 10.02 0.25
CA VAL A 49 -1.37 9.25 0.46
C VAL A 49 -0.12 10.01 0.01
N GLN A 50 -0.21 10.80 -1.07
CA GLN A 50 0.93 11.56 -1.60
C GLN A 50 1.27 12.82 -0.79
N GLN A 51 0.36 13.33 0.02
CA GLN A 51 0.54 14.54 0.82
C GLN A 51 1.36 14.24 2.07
N SER A 52 2.67 14.47 2.03
CA SER A 52 3.57 14.27 3.18
C SER A 52 3.33 15.23 4.35
N SER A 53 2.47 16.24 4.18
CA SER A 53 2.00 17.10 5.26
C SER A 53 0.83 16.52 6.05
N GLU A 54 0.19 15.46 5.54
CA GLU A 54 -0.89 14.76 6.21
C GLU A 54 -0.33 13.76 7.21
N ASP A 55 -1.09 13.50 8.26
CA ASP A 55 -0.71 12.56 9.32
C ASP A 55 -0.53 11.15 8.76
N ASP A 56 0.55 10.47 9.15
CA ASP A 56 0.91 9.16 8.62
C ASP A 56 -0.18 8.11 8.88
N LEU A 57 -0.91 8.20 10.01
CA LEU A 57 -2.00 7.27 10.28
C LEU A 57 -3.14 7.44 9.27
N LEU A 58 -3.49 8.67 8.87
CA LEU A 58 -4.49 8.91 7.83
C LEU A 58 -4.04 8.33 6.48
N ARG A 59 -2.77 8.52 6.13
CA ARG A 59 -2.17 8.00 4.89
C ARG A 59 -2.15 6.47 4.89
N ILE A 60 -1.84 5.85 6.02
CA ILE A 60 -1.87 4.39 6.23
C ILE A 60 -3.29 3.84 6.10
N GLU A 61 -4.29 4.46 6.73
CA GLU A 61 -5.68 4.00 6.59
C GLU A 61 -6.17 4.14 5.13
N ALA A 62 -5.78 5.21 4.43
CA ALA A 62 -6.09 5.38 3.01
C ALA A 62 -5.46 4.27 2.14
N LEU A 63 -4.21 3.89 2.40
CA LEU A 63 -3.54 2.77 1.72
C LEU A 63 -4.25 1.44 1.92
N LYS A 64 -4.77 1.18 3.13
CA LYS A 64 -5.57 -0.03 3.41
C LYS A 64 -6.86 -0.03 2.59
N VAL A 65 -7.59 1.10 2.56
CA VAL A 65 -8.81 1.23 1.74
C VAL A 65 -8.49 0.98 0.27
N ILE A 66 -7.41 1.56 -0.26
CA ILE A 66 -6.97 1.31 -1.65
C ILE A 66 -6.76 -0.19 -1.89
N GLY A 67 -6.01 -0.87 -1.03
CA GLY A 67 -5.68 -2.30 -1.22
C GLY A 67 -6.90 -3.24 -1.17
N LEU A 68 -7.95 -2.87 -0.43
CA LEU A 68 -9.17 -3.67 -0.31
C LEU A 68 -10.12 -3.52 -1.52
N TYR A 69 -10.07 -2.38 -2.20
CA TYR A 69 -11.13 -2.02 -3.17
C TYR A 69 -10.65 -1.68 -4.57
N ALA A 70 -9.34 -1.60 -4.79
CA ALA A 70 -8.81 -1.29 -6.10
C ALA A 70 -9.31 -2.29 -7.16
N ASP A 71 -10.02 -1.78 -8.16
CA ASP A 71 -10.38 -2.57 -9.33
C ASP A 71 -9.24 -2.59 -10.37
N GLN A 72 -9.36 -3.47 -11.37
CA GLN A 72 -8.36 -3.58 -12.44
C GLN A 72 -8.20 -2.29 -13.26
N SER A 73 -9.23 -1.46 -13.38
CA SER A 73 -9.19 -0.22 -14.17
C SER A 73 -8.34 0.87 -13.49
N GLN A 74 -8.28 0.86 -12.16
CA GLN A 74 -7.54 1.83 -11.36
C GLN A 74 -6.08 1.41 -11.09
N GLN A 75 -5.75 0.13 -11.30
CA GLN A 75 -4.41 -0.43 -11.02
C GLN A 75 -3.26 0.41 -11.59
N PRO A 76 -3.27 0.87 -12.86
CA PRO A 76 -2.15 1.65 -13.40
C PRO A 76 -1.88 2.94 -12.61
N MET A 77 -2.94 3.63 -12.15
CA MET A 77 -2.83 4.86 -11.37
C MET A 77 -2.31 4.57 -9.96
N ILE A 78 -2.82 3.52 -9.31
CA ILE A 78 -2.40 3.12 -7.96
C ILE A 78 -0.93 2.70 -7.96
N MET A 79 -0.54 1.83 -8.89
CA MET A 79 0.84 1.35 -9.02
C MET A 79 1.81 2.50 -9.21
N ARG A 80 1.47 3.44 -10.11
CA ARG A 80 2.27 4.66 -10.30
C ARG A 80 2.40 5.47 -9.01
N GLY A 81 1.30 5.73 -8.31
CA GLY A 81 1.31 6.50 -7.07
C GLY A 81 2.14 5.82 -5.97
N ILE A 82 2.01 4.50 -5.80
CA ILE A 82 2.78 3.77 -4.80
C ILE A 82 4.28 3.74 -5.16
N ARG A 83 4.66 3.62 -6.44
CA ARG A 83 6.07 3.73 -6.85
C ARG A 83 6.64 5.11 -6.53
N GLU A 84 5.90 6.16 -6.87
CA GLU A 84 6.28 7.54 -6.55
C GLU A 84 6.48 7.72 -5.04
N LEU A 85 5.57 7.19 -4.21
CA LEU A 85 5.69 7.17 -2.75
C LEU A 85 6.97 6.45 -2.27
N LEU A 86 7.19 5.21 -2.71
CA LEU A 86 8.32 4.39 -2.27
C LEU A 86 9.69 4.94 -2.72
N SER A 87 9.71 5.76 -3.77
CA SER A 87 10.93 6.41 -4.25
C SER A 87 11.36 7.66 -3.46
N LYS A 88 10.51 8.19 -2.58
CA LYS A 88 10.85 9.35 -1.75
C LYS A 88 11.82 8.92 -0.65
N PRO A 89 13.02 9.54 -0.54
CA PRO A 89 14.06 9.09 0.41
C PRO A 89 13.66 9.29 1.88
N ASP A 90 12.92 10.36 2.19
CA ASP A 90 12.51 10.74 3.54
C ASP A 90 11.07 10.35 3.88
N GLU A 91 10.49 9.40 3.15
CA GLU A 91 9.14 8.90 3.45
C GLU A 91 9.15 8.05 4.71
N ASP A 92 8.09 8.20 5.50
CA ASP A 92 7.93 7.48 6.76
C ASP A 92 7.89 5.96 6.54
N ASP A 93 8.56 5.23 7.43
CA ASP A 93 8.73 3.78 7.29
C ASP A 93 7.41 3.01 7.51
N ASP A 94 6.48 3.51 8.34
CA ASP A 94 5.16 2.90 8.52
C ASP A 94 4.28 3.14 7.29
N VAL A 95 4.39 4.31 6.66
CA VAL A 95 3.72 4.60 5.38
C VAL A 95 4.27 3.71 4.25
N ARG A 96 5.60 3.55 4.15
CA ARG A 96 6.24 2.63 3.19
C ARG A 96 5.80 1.19 3.41
N ASN A 97 5.79 0.75 4.66
CA ASN A 97 5.33 -0.58 5.06
C ASN A 97 3.87 -0.81 4.64
N ALA A 98 2.97 0.14 4.93
CA ALA A 98 1.58 0.07 4.49
C ALA A 98 1.45 0.01 2.96
N ALA A 99 2.25 0.78 2.23
CA ALA A 99 2.21 0.79 0.77
C ALA A 99 2.65 -0.55 0.16
N LEU A 100 3.70 -1.18 0.71
CA LEU A 100 4.13 -2.52 0.31
C LEU A 100 3.07 -3.59 0.64
N GLN A 101 2.38 -3.46 1.77
CA GLN A 101 1.26 -4.36 2.12
C GLN A 101 0.08 -4.18 1.15
N THR A 102 -0.26 -2.94 0.77
CA THR A 102 -1.26 -2.65 -0.27
C THR A 102 -0.92 -3.37 -1.57
N LEU A 103 0.34 -3.30 -2.02
CA LEU A 103 0.81 -4.04 -3.20
C LEU A 103 0.70 -5.55 -3.05
N ALA A 104 0.89 -6.10 -1.84
CA ALA A 104 0.78 -7.52 -1.60
C ALA A 104 -0.66 -8.07 -1.78
N TRP A 105 -1.68 -7.21 -1.68
CA TRP A 105 -3.08 -7.58 -1.91
C TRP A 105 -3.56 -7.35 -3.35
N MET A 106 -2.74 -6.71 -4.17
CA MET A 106 -3.09 -6.33 -5.54
C MET A 106 -2.23 -7.08 -6.55
N PRO A 107 -2.73 -7.34 -7.77
CA PRO A 107 -1.88 -7.75 -8.88
C PRO A 107 -0.71 -6.76 -9.04
N CYS A 108 0.51 -7.29 -9.03
CA CYS A 108 1.73 -6.50 -9.17
C CYS A 108 2.45 -6.83 -10.47
N SER A 109 3.15 -5.84 -11.02
CA SER A 109 4.05 -6.05 -12.15
C SER A 109 5.47 -6.36 -11.67
N GLU A 110 6.35 -6.72 -12.60
CA GLU A 110 7.76 -6.94 -12.28
C GLU A 110 8.43 -5.71 -11.64
N ALA A 111 7.99 -4.49 -12.00
CA ALA A 111 8.58 -3.25 -11.49
C ALA A 111 8.40 -3.10 -9.96
N GLU A 112 7.24 -3.44 -9.41
CA GLU A 112 7.02 -3.45 -7.95
C GLU A 112 7.91 -4.48 -7.26
N LEU A 113 8.12 -5.64 -7.89
CA LEU A 113 8.94 -6.70 -7.32
C LEU A 113 10.43 -6.34 -7.34
N HIS A 114 10.91 -5.60 -8.36
CA HIS A 114 12.27 -5.03 -8.36
C HIS A 114 12.45 -4.06 -7.18
N ILE A 115 11.51 -3.14 -6.99
CA ILE A 115 11.53 -2.20 -5.84
C ILE A 115 11.59 -2.98 -4.53
N ALA A 116 10.80 -4.05 -4.39
CA ALA A 116 10.82 -4.89 -3.20
C ALA A 116 12.19 -5.53 -2.96
N LEU A 117 12.82 -6.09 -4.01
CA LEU A 117 14.15 -6.69 -3.90
C LEU A 117 15.21 -5.65 -3.52
N ASP A 118 15.14 -4.46 -4.11
CA ASP A 118 16.07 -3.37 -3.82
C ASP A 118 15.94 -2.89 -2.37
N LEU A 119 14.72 -2.74 -1.86
CA LEU A 119 14.45 -2.38 -0.46
C LEU A 119 14.95 -3.43 0.53
N ILE A 120 14.85 -4.72 0.22
CA ILE A 120 15.39 -5.78 1.11
C ILE A 120 16.91 -5.65 1.23
N ARG A 121 17.57 -5.29 0.13
CA ARG A 121 19.04 -5.20 0.03
C ARG A 121 19.64 -3.88 0.52
N SER A 122 18.81 -2.85 0.68
CA SER A 122 19.27 -1.57 1.20
C SER A 122 19.49 -1.64 2.73
N ASP A 123 19.89 -0.51 3.29
CA ASP A 123 19.99 -0.27 4.74
C ASP A 123 18.67 0.21 5.36
N THR A 124 17.56 0.11 4.64
CA THR A 124 16.23 0.52 5.10
C THR A 124 15.78 -0.26 6.35
N TYR A 125 14.91 0.35 7.15
CA TYR A 125 14.37 -0.24 8.37
C TYR A 125 13.77 -1.65 8.18
N ILE A 126 14.01 -2.52 9.15
CA ILE A 126 13.71 -3.96 9.06
C ILE A 126 12.22 -4.26 8.81
N LEU A 127 11.30 -3.42 9.29
CA LEU A 127 9.88 -3.62 9.04
C LEU A 127 9.51 -3.37 7.57
N VAL A 128 10.14 -2.39 6.92
CA VAL A 128 9.96 -2.13 5.48
C VAL A 128 10.57 -3.27 4.67
N LYS A 129 11.76 -3.77 5.04
CA LYS A 129 12.32 -4.97 4.41
C LYS A 129 11.40 -6.19 4.56
N GLY A 130 10.82 -6.36 5.74
CA GLY A 130 9.84 -7.41 6.03
C GLY A 130 8.61 -7.31 5.13
N ALA A 131 8.08 -6.12 4.93
CA ALA A 131 6.95 -5.86 4.03
C ALA A 131 7.31 -6.12 2.56
N ALA A 132 8.51 -5.70 2.13
CA ALA A 132 9.01 -5.97 0.79
C ALA A 132 9.20 -7.48 0.55
N PHE A 133 9.71 -8.22 1.53
CA PHE A 133 9.79 -9.68 1.45
C PHE A 133 8.39 -10.32 1.38
N ALA A 134 7.44 -9.82 2.18
CA ALA A 134 6.06 -10.28 2.15
C ALA A 134 5.41 -10.06 0.77
N LEU A 135 5.74 -8.97 0.09
CA LEU A 135 5.31 -8.69 -1.29
C LEU A 135 5.87 -9.73 -2.28
N LEU A 136 7.18 -10.04 -2.22
CA LEU A 136 7.78 -11.10 -3.05
C LEU A 136 7.10 -12.46 -2.80
N ARG A 137 6.81 -12.78 -1.53
CA ARG A 137 6.12 -14.00 -1.15
C ARG A 137 4.69 -14.06 -1.70
N ALA A 138 3.92 -12.98 -1.56
CA ALA A 138 2.54 -12.90 -2.05
C ALA A 138 2.48 -13.18 -3.56
N HIS A 139 3.50 -12.74 -4.31
CA HIS A 139 3.61 -12.92 -5.75
C HIS A 139 4.58 -14.02 -6.15
N LYS A 140 4.82 -15.03 -5.30
CA LYS A 140 5.83 -16.08 -5.57
C LYS A 140 5.58 -16.90 -6.83
N ALA A 141 4.37 -16.88 -7.40
CA ALA A 141 4.10 -17.51 -8.69
C ALA A 141 4.72 -16.75 -9.88
N HIS A 142 5.04 -15.47 -9.71
CA HIS A 142 5.68 -14.64 -10.72
C HIS A 142 7.15 -15.08 -10.93
N PRO A 143 7.63 -15.27 -12.18
CA PRO A 143 9.00 -15.72 -12.45
C PRO A 143 10.08 -14.85 -11.80
N PHE A 144 9.87 -13.53 -11.82
CA PHE A 144 10.79 -12.61 -11.15
C PHE A 144 10.79 -12.77 -9.63
N ALA A 145 9.64 -13.02 -8.98
CA ALA A 145 9.60 -13.22 -7.53
C ALA A 145 10.40 -14.48 -7.14
N GLN A 146 10.26 -15.58 -7.90
CA GLN A 146 11.09 -16.78 -7.74
C GLN A 146 12.58 -16.48 -7.87
N HIS A 147 12.95 -15.66 -8.87
CA HIS A 147 14.32 -15.25 -9.07
C HIS A 147 14.84 -14.39 -7.91
N ALA A 148 14.07 -13.40 -7.46
CA ALA A 148 14.39 -12.54 -6.33
C ALA A 148 14.59 -13.36 -5.04
N LEU A 149 13.68 -14.30 -4.74
CA LEU A 149 13.82 -15.21 -3.58
C LEU A 149 15.11 -16.03 -3.66
N LYS A 150 15.49 -16.55 -4.83
CA LYS A 150 16.78 -17.25 -5.00
C LYS A 150 17.98 -16.35 -4.73
N GLN A 151 17.92 -15.09 -5.16
CA GLN A 151 18.98 -14.13 -4.88
C GLN A 151 19.11 -13.79 -3.39
N LEU A 152 18.04 -13.98 -2.61
CA LEU A 152 18.02 -13.72 -1.17
C LEU A 152 18.52 -14.90 -0.33
N LEU A 153 18.84 -16.06 -0.90
CA LEU A 153 19.26 -17.26 -0.14
C LEU A 153 20.45 -17.03 0.80
N GLN A 154 21.36 -16.11 0.44
CA GLN A 154 22.53 -15.75 1.24
C GLN A 154 22.34 -14.44 2.02
N HIS A 155 21.15 -13.86 1.99
CA HIS A 155 20.86 -12.63 2.73
C HIS A 155 20.83 -12.94 4.23
N GLU A 156 21.52 -12.13 5.03
CA GLU A 156 21.67 -12.33 6.48
C GLU A 156 20.30 -12.45 7.18
N GLU A 157 19.41 -11.48 6.93
CA GLU A 157 18.11 -11.40 7.60
C GLU A 157 17.03 -12.31 6.97
N PHE A 158 17.08 -12.55 5.65
CA PHE A 158 15.97 -13.14 4.89
C PHE A 158 16.29 -14.47 4.21
N GLY A 159 17.53 -14.97 4.24
CA GLY A 159 17.94 -16.19 3.54
C GLY A 159 17.20 -17.44 3.99
N ALA A 160 17.04 -17.63 5.30
CA ALA A 160 16.27 -18.74 5.84
C ALA A 160 14.77 -18.66 5.46
N SER A 161 14.21 -17.46 5.37
CA SER A 161 12.83 -17.25 4.92
C SER A 161 12.68 -17.52 3.41
N ALA A 162 13.62 -17.05 2.59
CA ALA A 162 13.63 -17.31 1.16
C ALA A 162 13.73 -18.81 0.84
N GLN A 163 14.59 -19.54 1.56
CA GLN A 163 14.73 -20.99 1.42
C GLN A 163 13.40 -21.71 1.71
N ARG A 164 12.67 -21.30 2.75
CA ARG A 164 11.35 -21.88 3.08
C ARG A 164 10.34 -21.64 1.94
N GLU A 165 10.25 -20.42 1.44
CA GLU A 165 9.30 -20.09 0.37
C GLU A 165 9.60 -20.82 -0.95
N LEU A 166 10.87 -21.07 -1.27
CA LEU A 166 11.29 -21.83 -2.45
C LEU A 166 11.07 -23.34 -2.32
N SER A 167 10.89 -23.84 -1.11
CA SER A 167 10.68 -25.27 -0.83
C SER A 167 9.20 -25.67 -0.75
N THR A 168 8.28 -24.70 -0.92
CA THR A 168 6.83 -24.86 -0.73
C THR A 168 6.06 -24.52 -2.00
#